data_AF-A0A8H7UXD1-F1
#
_entry.id   AF-A0A8H7UXD1-F1
#
_cell.length_a   1.000
_cell.length_b   1.000
_cell.length_c   1.000
_cell.angle_alpha   90.00
_cell.angle_beta   90.00
_cell.angle_gamma   90.00
#
_symmetry.space_group_name_H-M   'P 1'
#
loop_
_entity.id
_entity.type
_entity.pdbx_description
1 polymer ?
#
loop_
_entity_poly.entity_id
_entity_poly.type
_entity_poly.pdbx_seq_one_letter_code
_entity_poly.pdbx_strand_id
1 'polypeptide(L)'
;NNWFTTSKTKVKTGKKVGKTAVAKKTLDPVWNFHAYIPIQSEKPISLIEIFVWDKDKLSEMKLKDILLIKKDAIQDDFLGKIAIPYSQLFNLVHPDGKSLDFDSPDNKEVTLTLEKRSVDDNVSGEIQIKFGLTKAA
;
A
#
# COMPACT_ATOMS: atom_id res chain seq x y z
N ASN A 1 -5.06 -19.68 13.26
CA ASN A 1 -5.45 -18.75 12.18
C ASN A 1 -5.38 -17.32 12.70
N ASN A 2 -4.17 -16.77 12.73
CA ASN A 2 -3.92 -15.35 12.97
C ASN A 2 -3.27 -14.85 11.67
N TRP A 3 -3.86 -13.83 11.06
CA TRP A 3 -3.38 -13.18 9.84
C TRP A 3 -3.30 -11.68 10.17
N PHE A 4 -2.20 -11.00 9.86
CA PHE A 4 -1.94 -9.61 10.26
C PHE A 4 -1.60 -8.73 9.05
N THR A 5 -2.57 -8.11 8.41
CA THR A 5 -2.29 -7.33 7.18
C THR A 5 -1.78 -5.91 7.49
N THR A 6 -0.65 -5.53 6.90
CA THR A 6 -0.12 -4.16 6.85
C THR A 6 0.07 -3.69 5.43
N SER A 7 -0.26 -2.44 5.16
CA SER A 7 0.08 -1.76 3.91
C SER A 7 1.21 -0.74 4.15
N LYS A 8 2.20 -0.74 3.25
CA LYS A 8 3.33 0.17 3.22
C LYS A 8 3.27 0.91 1.89
N THR A 9 3.15 2.24 1.95
CA THR A 9 3.13 3.07 0.74
C THR A 9 4.51 3.69 0.51
N LYS A 10 5.05 3.48 -0.68
CA LYS A 10 6.28 4.11 -1.18
C LYS A 10 5.93 4.96 -2.40
N VAL A 11 6.58 6.11 -2.55
CA VAL A 11 6.47 6.92 -3.76
C VAL A 11 7.84 6.91 -4.42
N LYS A 12 7.90 6.65 -5.72
CA LYS A 12 9.16 6.55 -6.45
C LYS A 12 9.70 7.93 -6.82
N THR A 13 10.04 8.67 -5.77
CA THR A 13 11.31 9.40 -5.63
C THR A 13 12.31 8.58 -4.78
N GLY A 14 11.93 7.37 -4.36
CA GLY A 14 12.67 6.50 -3.43
C GLY A 14 12.27 6.71 -1.95
N LYS A 15 11.40 7.68 -1.67
CA LYS A 15 10.99 8.06 -0.30
C LYS A 15 9.78 7.24 0.15
N LYS A 16 9.92 6.59 1.30
CA LYS A 16 8.78 5.98 2.01
C LYS A 16 7.91 7.10 2.57
N VAL A 17 6.61 7.08 2.22
CA VAL A 17 5.67 8.13 2.61
C VAL A 17 4.85 7.73 3.82
N GLY A 18 4.51 6.45 3.95
CA GLY A 18 3.66 5.99 5.05
C GLY A 18 3.73 4.50 5.31
N LYS A 19 3.21 4.10 6.47
CA LYS A 19 2.93 2.71 6.84
C LYS A 19 1.67 2.71 7.70
N THR A 20 0.74 1.80 7.40
CA THR A 20 -0.51 1.67 8.14
C THR A 20 -0.31 0.88 9.44
N ALA A 21 -1.32 0.98 10.32
CA ALA A 21 -1.44 0.06 11.44
C ALA A 21 -1.69 -1.38 10.94
N VAL A 22 -1.40 -2.35 11.80
CA VAL A 22 -1.65 -3.76 11.52
C VAL A 22 -3.13 -4.05 11.74
N ALA A 23 -3.84 -4.48 10.69
CA ALA A 23 -5.18 -5.02 10.83
C ALA A 23 -5.08 -6.47 11.31
N LYS A 24 -5.75 -6.80 12.43
CA LYS A 24 -5.61 -8.10 13.08
C LYS A 24 -6.72 -9.06 12.68
N LYS A 25 -6.33 -10.27 12.29
CA LYS A 25 -7.20 -11.44 12.07
C LYS A 25 -8.34 -11.18 11.08
N THR A 26 -8.03 -10.50 9.96
CA THR A 26 -9.02 -10.21 8.91
C THR A 26 -8.39 -10.32 7.52
N LEU A 27 -9.16 -10.85 6.57
CA LEU A 27 -8.87 -10.82 5.14
C LEU A 27 -9.44 -9.59 4.43
N ASP A 28 -10.29 -8.83 5.13
CA ASP A 28 -10.88 -7.57 4.67
C ASP A 28 -10.48 -6.44 5.64
N PRO A 29 -9.23 -5.97 5.56
CA PRO A 29 -8.71 -4.95 6.47
C PRO A 29 -9.19 -3.54 6.10
N VAL A 30 -9.77 -2.82 7.07
CA VAL A 30 -10.08 -1.39 6.95
C VAL A 30 -9.00 -0.58 7.66
N TRP A 31 -8.18 0.14 6.90
CA TRP A 31 -7.09 0.95 7.47
C TRP A 31 -7.45 2.41 7.73
N ASN A 32 -8.34 3.01 6.92
CA ASN A 32 -8.67 4.45 6.96
C ASN A 32 -7.43 5.36 7.07
N PHE A 33 -6.36 5.00 6.36
CA PHE A 33 -5.07 5.65 6.45
C PHE A 33 -4.93 6.75 5.38
N HIS A 34 -4.46 7.91 5.82
CA HIS A 34 -4.19 9.05 4.96
C HIS A 34 -2.70 9.40 5.01
N ALA A 35 -2.15 9.76 3.87
CA ALA A 35 -0.78 10.26 3.78
C ALA A 35 -0.69 11.39 2.77
N TYR A 36 0.10 12.40 3.10
CA TYR A 36 0.34 13.55 2.25
C TYR A 36 1.67 13.38 1.53
N ILE A 37 1.65 13.56 0.22
CA ILE A 37 2.84 13.53 -0.62
C ILE A 37 3.08 14.97 -1.09
N PRO A 38 4.14 15.65 -0.65
CA PRO A 38 4.43 16.99 -1.14
C PRO A 38 4.79 16.92 -2.62
N ILE A 39 4.05 17.67 -3.45
CA ILE A 39 4.35 17.82 -4.88
C ILE A 39 5.40 18.91 -5.01
N GLN A 40 6.60 18.53 -5.46
CA GLN A 40 7.73 19.45 -5.64
C GLN A 40 8.03 19.58 -7.14
N SER A 41 8.09 20.81 -7.65
CA SER A 41 8.35 21.08 -9.08
C SER A 41 9.74 20.60 -9.53
N GLU A 42 10.73 20.62 -8.64
CA GLU A 42 12.11 20.21 -8.96
C GLU A 42 12.30 18.69 -9.10
N LYS A 43 11.45 17.91 -8.42
CA LYS A 43 11.52 16.44 -8.41
C LYS A 43 10.11 15.88 -8.59
N PRO A 44 9.61 15.84 -9.83
CA PRO A 44 8.26 15.38 -10.10
C PRO A 44 8.11 13.91 -9.70
N ILE A 45 6.92 13.58 -9.21
CA ILE A 45 6.56 12.21 -8.87
C ILE A 45 6.35 11.45 -10.17
N SER A 46 7.06 10.32 -10.35
CA SER A 46 6.94 9.48 -11.54
C SER A 46 6.01 8.29 -11.33
N LEU A 47 6.09 7.65 -10.16
CA LEU A 47 5.39 6.41 -9.84
C LEU A 47 4.98 6.38 -8.37
N ILE A 48 3.80 5.87 -8.07
CA ILE A 48 3.33 5.55 -6.73
C ILE A 48 3.28 4.04 -6.58
N GLU A 49 3.91 3.51 -5.53
CA GLU A 49 3.96 2.08 -5.24
C GLU A 49 3.35 1.78 -3.87
N ILE A 50 2.29 0.98 -3.83
CA ILE A 50 1.70 0.50 -2.57
C ILE A 50 2.07 -0.97 -2.44
N PHE A 51 2.57 -1.38 -1.27
CA PHE A 51 2.91 -2.76 -0.99
C PHE A 51 2.06 -3.25 0.18
N VAL A 52 1.43 -4.41 0.01
CA VAL A 52 0.65 -5.09 1.04
C VAL A 52 1.45 -6.29 1.54
N TRP A 53 1.51 -6.44 2.86
CA TRP A 53 2.30 -7.44 3.55
C TRP A 53 1.49 -8.04 4.68
N ASP A 54 1.57 -9.35 4.87
CA ASP A 54 1.18 -10.01 6.10
C ASP A 54 2.33 -9.95 7.10
N LYS A 55 2.03 -9.55 8.34
CA LYS A 55 2.98 -9.43 9.44
C LYS A 55 3.09 -10.74 10.24
N ASP A 56 2.48 -11.84 9.79
CA ASP A 56 2.55 -13.13 10.47
C ASP A 56 3.63 -14.07 9.94
N LYS A 57 4.69 -14.29 10.74
CA LYS A 57 5.35 -15.60 10.91
C LYS A 57 6.11 -15.80 12.25
N LEU A 58 6.14 -14.83 13.18
CA LEU A 58 7.09 -14.92 14.32
C LEU A 58 6.61 -14.43 15.69
N SER A 59 5.30 -14.40 15.96
CA SER A 59 4.82 -14.07 17.32
C SER A 59 4.37 -15.28 18.16
N GLU A 60 4.03 -16.42 17.56
CA GLU A 60 3.50 -17.58 18.34
C GLU A 60 4.34 -18.87 18.26
N MET A 61 5.17 -19.09 17.23
CA MET A 61 6.04 -20.28 17.14
C MET A 61 7.50 -19.97 17.47
N LYS A 62 7.92 -20.46 18.65
CA LYS A 62 9.30 -20.85 19.00
C LYS A 62 10.31 -19.73 19.31
N LEU A 63 10.08 -19.08 20.45
CA LEU A 63 11.20 -18.65 21.33
C LEU A 63 11.90 -19.84 22.03
N LYS A 64 11.51 -21.09 21.73
CA LYS A 64 12.07 -22.32 22.33
C LYS A 64 13.03 -23.08 21.41
N ASP A 65 13.08 -22.78 20.11
CA ASP A 65 14.00 -23.44 19.14
C ASP A 65 15.03 -22.44 18.59
N ILE A 66 15.46 -21.54 19.47
CA ILE A 66 16.55 -20.59 19.31
C ILE A 66 17.82 -21.34 18.85
N LEU A 67 18.11 -21.40 17.54
CA LEU A 67 19.47 -21.30 16.99
C LEU A 67 19.59 -21.31 15.46
N LEU A 68 18.55 -21.66 14.68
CA LEU A 68 18.72 -21.84 13.21
C LEU A 68 17.57 -21.27 12.38
N ILE A 69 17.14 -20.04 12.67
CA ILE A 69 16.25 -19.32 11.76
C ILE A 69 17.11 -18.27 11.07
N LYS A 70 17.44 -18.54 9.79
CA LYS A 70 18.03 -17.56 8.89
C LYS A 70 17.21 -16.28 9.00
N LYS A 71 17.88 -15.13 9.09
CA LYS A 71 17.26 -13.80 9.16
C LYS A 71 16.20 -13.59 8.05
N ASP A 72 16.34 -14.34 6.95
CA ASP A 72 15.47 -14.38 5.78
C ASP A 72 14.11 -15.10 6.01
N ALA A 73 13.98 -15.92 7.05
CA ALA A 73 12.71 -16.55 7.45
C ALA A 73 11.82 -15.62 8.31
N ILE A 74 12.34 -14.44 8.69
CA ILE A 74 11.60 -13.34 9.31
C ILE A 74 11.20 -12.33 8.23
N GLN A 75 10.67 -12.81 7.12
CA GLN A 75 10.16 -11.94 6.07
C GLN A 75 8.66 -11.81 6.24
N ASP A 76 8.16 -10.59 6.43
CA ASP A 76 6.75 -10.26 6.25
C ASP A 76 6.29 -10.96 4.93
N ASP A 77 5.20 -11.73 4.93
CA ASP A 77 4.76 -12.42 3.72
C ASP A 77 4.18 -11.38 2.75
N PHE A 78 4.72 -11.31 1.53
CA PHE A 78 4.26 -10.34 0.55
C PHE A 78 2.88 -10.77 0.01
N LEU A 79 1.89 -9.89 0.14
CA LEU A 79 0.52 -10.17 -0.31
C LEU A 79 0.19 -9.52 -1.65
N GLY A 80 1.00 -8.56 -2.10
CA GLY A 80 0.80 -7.91 -3.38
C GLY A 80 1.28 -6.47 -3.40
N LYS A 81 1.34 -5.89 -4.59
CA LYS A 81 1.66 -4.47 -4.78
C LYS A 81 0.73 -3.82 -5.78
N ILE A 82 0.72 -2.50 -5.80
CA ILE A 82 0.15 -1.67 -6.83
C ILE A 82 1.25 -0.72 -7.29
N ALA A 83 1.44 -0.56 -8.60
CA ALA A 83 2.39 0.39 -9.17
C ALA A 83 1.68 1.26 -10.21
N ILE A 84 1.43 2.53 -9.87
CA ILE A 84 0.67 3.46 -10.71
C ILE A 84 1.57 4.61 -11.14
N PRO A 85 1.79 4.82 -12.45
CA PRO A 85 2.41 6.04 -12.95
C PRO A 85 1.62 7.26 -12.49
N TYR A 86 2.30 8.30 -11.99
CA TYR A 86 1.63 9.50 -11.49
C TYR A 86 0.72 10.14 -12.56
N SER A 87 1.13 10.10 -13.82
CA SER A 87 0.35 10.57 -14.97
C SER A 87 -0.96 9.81 -15.19
N GLN A 88 -1.04 8.56 -14.74
CA GLN A 88 -2.24 7.72 -14.88
C GLN A 88 -3.10 7.75 -13.62
N LEU A 89 -2.54 8.12 -12.47
CA LEU A 89 -3.23 8.12 -11.17
C LEU A 89 -4.57 8.83 -11.25
N PHE A 90 -4.57 10.07 -11.74
CA PHE A 90 -5.79 10.87 -11.78
C PHE A 90 -6.81 10.36 -12.81
N ASN A 91 -6.38 9.69 -13.87
CA ASN A 91 -7.33 9.07 -14.80
C ASN A 91 -8.04 7.85 -14.18
N LEU A 92 -7.38 7.16 -13.24
CA LEU A 92 -7.98 6.03 -12.52
C LEU A 92 -9.00 6.48 -11.47
N VAL A 93 -8.73 7.58 -10.77
CA VAL A 93 -9.63 8.09 -9.70
C VAL A 93 -10.63 9.15 -10.17
N HIS A 94 -10.32 9.86 -11.26
CA HIS A 94 -11.13 10.94 -11.84
C HIS A 94 -11.28 10.75 -13.36
N PRO A 95 -11.95 9.68 -13.82
CA PRO A 95 -12.05 9.37 -15.24
C PRO A 95 -12.81 10.44 -16.04
N ASP A 96 -13.69 11.21 -15.38
CA ASP A 96 -14.41 12.32 -15.99
C ASP A 96 -13.68 13.67 -15.89
N GLY A 97 -12.52 13.69 -15.22
CA GLY A 97 -11.65 14.87 -15.09
C GLY A 97 -12.28 16.04 -14.33
N LYS A 98 -13.41 15.86 -13.66
CA LYS A 98 -14.21 16.98 -13.13
C LYS A 98 -13.56 17.71 -11.96
N SER A 99 -12.83 17.02 -11.09
CA SER A 99 -12.17 17.64 -9.94
C SER A 99 -11.05 16.77 -9.39
N LEU A 100 -9.82 17.28 -9.36
CA LEU A 100 -8.69 16.56 -8.76
C LEU A 100 -8.62 16.68 -7.24
N ASP A 101 -9.46 17.51 -6.62
CA ASP A 101 -9.41 17.79 -5.18
C ASP A 101 -9.78 16.56 -4.32
N PHE A 102 -9.06 16.35 -3.22
CA PHE A 102 -9.26 15.22 -2.31
C PHE A 102 -10.64 15.25 -1.65
N ASP A 103 -11.06 16.42 -1.19
CA ASP A 103 -12.31 16.63 -0.45
C ASP A 103 -13.52 16.85 -1.36
N SER A 104 -13.35 16.82 -2.67
CA SER A 104 -14.46 16.97 -3.61
C SER A 104 -15.48 15.84 -3.46
N PRO A 105 -16.79 16.13 -3.47
CA PRO A 105 -17.83 15.11 -3.41
C PRO A 105 -17.82 14.18 -4.62
N ASP A 106 -17.25 14.63 -5.74
CA ASP A 106 -17.11 13.83 -6.96
C ASP A 106 -15.88 12.90 -6.92
N ASN A 107 -14.95 13.12 -5.98
CA ASN A 107 -13.78 12.26 -5.80
C ASN A 107 -14.17 10.98 -5.06
N LYS A 108 -14.17 9.85 -5.78
CA LYS A 108 -14.54 8.54 -5.25
C LYS A 108 -13.33 7.61 -5.12
N GLU A 109 -13.45 6.64 -4.24
CA GLU A 109 -12.50 5.54 -4.13
C GLU A 109 -12.47 4.72 -5.43
N VAL A 110 -11.28 4.27 -5.82
CA VAL A 110 -11.07 3.27 -6.87
C VAL A 110 -10.60 1.96 -6.23
N THR A 111 -11.10 0.85 -6.75
CA THR A 111 -10.66 -0.50 -6.35
C THR A 111 -9.62 -0.98 -7.35
N LEU A 112 -8.45 -1.41 -6.86
CA LEU A 112 -7.36 -1.92 -7.70
C LEU A 112 -6.96 -3.33 -7.28
N THR A 113 -6.79 -4.20 -8.28
CA THR A 113 -6.31 -5.57 -8.07
C THR A 113 -4.81 -5.59 -7.77
N LEU A 114 -4.43 -6.34 -6.73
CA LEU A 114 -3.03 -6.48 -6.34
C LEU A 114 -2.23 -7.24 -7.40
N GLU A 115 -1.02 -6.76 -7.68
CA GLU A 115 -0.06 -7.34 -8.61
C GLU A 115 1.04 -8.11 -7.88
N LYS A 116 1.57 -9.13 -8.58
CA LYS A 116 2.77 -9.86 -8.17
C LYS A 116 4.02 -9.01 -8.33
N ARG A 117 5.07 -9.28 -7.54
CA ARG A 117 6.41 -8.70 -7.73
C ARG A 117 7.37 -9.66 -8.44
N SER A 118 7.16 -10.97 -8.27
CA SER A 118 7.84 -12.05 -8.97
C SER A 118 6.84 -13.13 -9.38
N VAL A 119 7.25 -14.02 -10.28
CA VAL A 119 6.42 -15.15 -10.73
C VAL A 119 6.00 -16.09 -9.59
N ASP A 120 6.84 -16.19 -8.57
CA ASP A 120 6.64 -17.06 -7.40
C ASP A 120 5.68 -16.48 -6.36
N ASP A 121 5.32 -15.19 -6.45
CA ASP A 121 4.40 -14.62 -5.48
C ASP A 121 2.97 -15.18 -5.70
N ASN A 122 2.36 -15.64 -4.62
CA ASN A 122 0.95 -16.00 -4.58
C ASN A 122 0.12 -14.77 -4.14
N VAL A 123 -0.24 -13.92 -5.11
CA VAL A 123 -1.00 -12.69 -4.87
C VAL A 123 -2.45 -12.88 -5.29
N SER A 124 -3.36 -12.46 -4.42
CA SER A 124 -4.79 -12.34 -4.69
C SER A 124 -5.38 -11.22 -3.84
N GLY A 125 -6.48 -10.65 -4.28
CA GLY A 125 -7.18 -9.58 -3.55
C GLY A 125 -7.03 -8.22 -4.18
N GLU A 126 -7.73 -7.26 -3.58
CA GLU A 126 -7.90 -5.91 -4.09
C GLU A 126 -7.68 -4.91 -2.96
N ILE A 127 -7.39 -3.66 -3.33
CA ILE A 127 -7.28 -2.56 -2.39
C ILE A 127 -8.12 -1.38 -2.88
N GLN A 128 -8.87 -0.78 -1.96
CA GLN A 128 -9.57 0.48 -2.20
C GLN A 128 -8.68 1.65 -1.81
N ILE A 129 -8.57 2.62 -2.72
CA ILE A 129 -7.76 3.81 -2.54
C ILE A 129 -8.50 5.04 -3.06
N LYS A 130 -8.29 6.18 -2.42
CA LYS A 130 -8.74 7.49 -2.90
C LYS A 130 -7.55 8.42 -2.99
N PHE A 131 -7.46 9.18 -4.08
CA PHE A 131 -6.39 10.13 -4.32
C PHE A 131 -6.95 11.48 -4.75
N GLY A 132 -6.30 12.55 -4.32
CA GLY A 132 -6.66 13.89 -4.73
C GLY A 132 -5.62 14.91 -4.26
N LEU A 133 -5.71 16.10 -4.84
CA LEU A 133 -4.92 17.25 -4.47
C LEU A 133 -5.57 17.92 -3.26
N THR A 134 -4.74 18.47 -2.39
CA THR A 134 -5.19 19.33 -1.30
C THR A 134 -4.16 20.43 -1.11
N LYS A 135 -4.60 21.57 -0.58
CA LYS A 135 -3.67 22.64 -0.25
C LYS A 135 -2.85 22.22 0.95
N ALA A 136 -1.55 22.52 0.92
CA ALA A 136 -0.76 22.45 2.13
C ALA A 136 -1.39 23.40 3.17
N ALA A 137 -1.69 22.86 4.35
CA ALA A 137 -2.13 23.65 5.50
C ALA A 137 -1.00 24.58 5.97
#